data_AF-A0A1N6VYD2-F1
#
_entry.id   AF-A0A1N6VYD2-F1
#
_cell.length_a   1.000
_cell.length_b   1.000
_cell.length_c   1.000
_cell.angle_alpha   90.00
_cell.angle_beta   90.00
_cell.angle_gamma   90.00
#
_symmetry.space_group_name_H-M   'P 1'
#
loop_
_entity.id
_entity.type
_entity.pdbx_description
1 polymer ?
#
loop_
_entity_poly.entity_id
_entity_poly.type
_entity_poly.pdbx_seq_one_letter_code
_entity_poly.pdbx_strand_id
1 'polypeptide(L)' 'MFVQMAIYLIIGILLGFILAGPLGALIGGVGGLLFTIIDQLNVIIEKLNLQQKDGEETKE' A
#
# COMPACT_ATOMS: atom_id res chain seq x y z
N MET A 1 1.54 -10.71 -1.13
CA MET A 1 0.72 -9.82 -0.29
C MET A 1 1.24 -9.74 1.15
N PHE A 2 1.14 -10.78 1.99
CA PHE A 2 1.56 -10.69 3.41
C PHE A 2 3.05 -10.33 3.60
N VAL A 3 3.93 -10.92 2.80
CA VAL A 3 5.38 -10.64 2.86
C VAL A 3 5.70 -9.18 2.49
N GLN A 4 5.03 -8.61 1.48
CA GLN A 4 5.20 -7.18 1.11
C GLN A 4 4.71 -6.26 2.21
N MET A 5 3.58 -6.57 2.86
CA MET A 5 3.08 -5.80 3.99
C MET A 5 4.09 -5.78 5.15
N ALA A 6 4.67 -6.94 5.45
CA ALA A 6 5.72 -7.04 6.47
C ALA A 6 6.96 -6.21 6.09
N ILE A 7 7.37 -6.22 4.81
CA ILE A 7 8.51 -5.43 4.32
C ILE A 7 8.24 -3.93 4.48
N TYR A 8 7.09 -3.42 4.02
CA TYR A 8 6.76 -1.99 4.16
C TYR A 8 6.66 -1.55 5.62
N LEU A 9 6.11 -2.41 6.48
CA LEU A 9 6.04 -2.14 7.91
C LEU A 9 7.45 -2.07 8.53
N ILE A 10 8.30 -3.07 8.27
CA ILE A 10 9.66 -3.15 8.82
C ILE A 10 10.50 -1.96 8.34
N ILE A 11 10.44 -1.63 7.04
CA ILE A 11 11.15 -0.48 6.47
C ILE A 11 10.65 0.81 7.09
N GLY A 12 9.33 1.00 7.20
CA GLY A 12 8.74 2.18 7.81
C GLY A 12 9.19 2.37 9.26
N ILE A 13 9.13 1.31 10.07
CA ILE A 13 9.58 1.31 11.47
C ILE A 13 11.08 1.64 11.56
N LEU A 14 11.93 0.99 10.76
CA LEU A 14 13.38 1.20 10.76
C LEU A 14 13.76 2.62 10.36
N LEU A 15 13.21 3.12 9.25
CA LEU A 15 13.49 4.49 8.79
C LEU A 15 12.98 5.52 9.78
N GLY A 16 11.77 5.30 10.31
CA GLY A 16 11.22 6.15 11.36
C GLY A 16 12.10 6.18 12.59
N PHE A 17 12.59 5.02 13.05
CA PHE A 17 13.48 4.91 14.19
C PHE A 17 14.81 5.65 13.98
N ILE A 18 15.40 5.50 12.79
CA ILE A 18 16.67 6.17 12.45
C ILE A 18 16.52 7.69 12.46
N LEU A 19 15.39 8.22 11.97
CA LEU A 19 15.19 9.66 11.80
C LEU A 19 14.72 10.37 13.07
N ALA A 20 13.88 9.73 13.88
CA ALA A 20 13.24 10.38 15.04
C ALA A 20 13.17 9.49 16.28
N GLY A 21 14.01 8.45 16.36
CA GLY A 21 14.11 7.56 17.51
C GLY A 21 12.83 6.74 17.75
N PRO A 22 12.55 6.37 19.01
CA PRO A 22 11.41 5.50 19.34
C PRO A 22 10.05 6.04 18.84
N LEU A 23 9.84 7.36 18.89
CA LEU A 23 8.61 7.99 18.41
C LEU A 23 8.51 7.90 16.88
N GLY A 24 9.64 8.11 16.21
CA GLY A 24 9.76 7.94 14.77
C GLY A 24 9.43 6.53 14.31
N ALA A 25 9.82 5.51 15.08
CA ALA A 25 9.47 4.11 14.78
C ALA A 25 7.95 3.88 14.74
N LEU A 26 7.21 4.49 15.68
CA LEU A 26 5.75 4.41 15.71
C LEU A 26 5.12 5.11 14.50
N ILE A 27 5.57 6.33 14.21
CA ILE A 27 5.09 7.11 13.05
C ILE A 27 5.42 6.38 11.74
N GLY A 28 6.63 5.85 11.63
CA GLY A 28 7.09 5.08 10.49
C GLY A 28 6.32 3.78 10.31
N GLY A 29 5.95 3.09 11.40
CA GLY A 29 5.07 1.93 11.36
C GLY A 29 3.67 2.26 10.86
N VAL A 30 3.09 3.38 11.32
CA VAL A 30 1.81 3.88 10.78
C VAL A 30 1.95 4.22 9.29
N GLY A 31 3.04 4.85 8.88
CA GLY A 31 3.34 5.12 7.47
C GLY A 31 3.41 3.85 6.61
N GLY A 32 4.09 2.81 7.10
CA GLY A 32 4.18 1.51 6.42
C GLY A 32 2.81 0.81 6.26
N LEU A 33 1.93 0.95 7.27
CA LEU A 33 0.54 0.48 7.16
C LEU A 33 -0.27 1.28 6.14
N LEU A 34 -0.11 2.60 6.10
CA LEU A 34 -0.79 3.44 5.10
C LEU A 34 -0.36 3.09 3.67
N PHE A 35 0.93 2.84 3.43
CA PHE A 35 1.42 2.38 2.14
C PHE A 35 0.78 1.06 1.69
N THR A 36 0.61 0.14 2.64
CA THR A 36 -0.08 -1.12 2.38
C THR A 36 -1.53 -0.91 1.94
N ILE A 37 -2.24 0.03 2.58
CA ILE A 37 -3.62 0.36 2.22
C ILE A 37 -3.68 0.99 0.82
N ILE A 38 -2.75 1.89 0.50
CA ILE A 38 -2.67 2.52 -0.83
C ILE A 38 -2.45 1.47 -1.93
N ASP A 39 -1.55 0.51 -1.70
CA ASP A 39 -1.28 -0.56 -2.67
C ASP A 39 -2.53 -1.42 -2.93
N GLN A 40 -3.28 -1.77 -1.88
CA GLN A 40 -4.55 -2.48 -2.01
C GLN A 40 -5.60 -1.66 -2.78
N LEU A 41 -5.69 -0.35 -2.51
CA LEU A 41 -6.59 0.54 -3.24
C LEU A 41 -6.24 0.58 -4.73
N ASN A 42 -4.96 0.68 -5.09
CA ASN A 42 -4.53 0.71 -6.48
C ASN A 42 -4.92 -0.57 -7.23
N VAL A 43 -4.75 -1.74 -6.61
CA VAL A 43 -5.18 -3.02 -7.20
C VAL A 43 -6.70 -3.05 -7.42
N ILE A 44 -7.49 -2.49 -6.50
CA ILE A 44 -8.95 -2.40 -6.66
C ILE A 44 -9.31 -1.47 -7.83
N ILE A 45 -8.67 -0.30 -7.92
CA ILE A 45 -8.90 0.66 -9.01
C ILE A 45 -8.54 0.03 -10.36
N GLU A 46 -7.42 -0.67 -10.46
CA GLU A 46 -7.01 -1.35 -11.68
C GLU A 46 -8.04 -2.39 -12.12
N LYS A 47 -8.55 -3.21 -11.19
CA LYS A 47 -9.61 -4.19 -11.46
C LYS A 47 -10.91 -3.54 -11.95
N LEU A 48 -11.32 -2.43 -11.35
CA LEU A 48 -12.51 -1.69 -11.78
C LEU A 48 -12.34 -1.11 -13.19
N ASN A 49 -11.15 -0.60 -13.50
CA ASN A 49 -10.85 -0.02 -14.81
C ASN A 49 -10.88 -1.09 -15.92
N LEU A 50 -10.35 -2.29 -15.64
CA LEU A 50 -10.43 -3.43 -16.57
C LEU A 50 -11.88 -3.87 -16.82
N GLN A 51 -12.71 -3.91 -15.78
CA GLN A 51 -14.13 -4.29 -15.91
C GLN A 51 -14.95 -3.28 -16.73
N GLN A 52 -14.63 -1.99 -16.67
CA GLN A 52 -15.28 -1.01 -17.55
C GLN A 52 -14.91 -1.24 -19.01
N LYS A 53 -13.64 -1.52 -19.30
CA LYS A 53 -13.16 -1.72 -20.67
C LYS A 53 -13.80 -2.95 -21.32
N ASP A 54 -13.88 -4.08 -20.62
CA ASP A 54 -14.53 -5.29 -21.14
C ASP A 54 -16.04 -5.11 -21.37
N GLY A 55 -16.68 -4.26 -20.56
CA GLY A 55 -18.09 -3.90 -20.69
C GLY A 55 -18.41 -2.95 -21.85
N GLU A 56 -17.40 -2.25 -22.39
CA GLU A 56 -17.50 -1.45 -23.61
C GLU A 56 -17.27 -2.31 -24.86
N GLU A 57 -16.26 -3.19 -24.87
CA GLU A 57 -15.99 -4.10 -26.00
C GLU A 57 -17.11 -5.14 -26.24
N THR A 58 -17.86 -5.53 -25.21
CA THR A 58 -19.01 -6.45 -25.37
C THR A 58 -20.25 -5.78 -25.99
N LYS A 59 -20.28 -4.44 -26.07
CA LYS A 59 -21.42 -3.67 -26.60
C LYS A 59 -21.24 -3.19 -28.04
N GLU A 60 -20.05 -3.37 -28.61
CA GLU A 60 -19.76 -3.19 -30.05
C GLU A 60 -19.92 -4.51 -30.81
#